data_AF-A0A2G9XXC6-F1
#
_entry.id   AF-A0A2G9XXC6-F1
#
_cell.length_a   1.000
_cell.length_b   1.000
_cell.length_c   1.000
_cell.angle_alpha   90.00
_cell.angle_beta   90.00
_cell.angle_gamma   90.00
#
_symmetry.space_group_name_H-M   'P 1'
#
loop_
_entity.id
_entity.type
_entity.pdbx_description
1 polymer ?
#
loop_
_entity_poly.entity_id
_entity_poly.type
_entity_poly.pdbx_seq_one_letter_code
_entity_poly.pdbx_strand_id
1 'polypeptide(L)' 'QFLREKTCGQKVFIKFDTTKYDEKNNLLCYLYLWNKTFLNAHLIKNGLADVDTSLDYKYKTKFLSERKECRL' A
#
# COMPACT_ATOMS: atom_id res chain seq x y z
N GLN A 1 11.88 8.25 5.09
CA GLN A 1 12.49 9.14 4.07
C GLN A 1 11.86 8.95 2.68
N PHE A 2 11.86 7.72 2.12
CA PHE A 2 11.30 7.39 0.80
C PHE A 2 9.90 7.97 0.48
N LEU A 3 8.91 7.75 1.37
CA LEU A 3 7.55 8.24 1.14
C LEU A 3 7.48 9.76 1.02
N ARG A 4 8.17 10.48 1.92
CA ARG A 4 8.20 11.94 1.92
C ARG A 4 8.78 12.48 0.61
N GLU A 5 9.85 11.88 0.10
CA GLU A 5 10.45 12.27 -1.18
C GLU A 5 9.54 11.97 -2.38
N LYS A 6 8.79 10.85 -2.34
CA LYS A 6 7.89 10.44 -3.44
C LYS A 6 6.53 11.14 -3.43
N THR A 7 6.05 11.66 -2.29
CA THR A 7 4.70 12.23 -2.18
C THR A 7 4.67 13.73 -1.84
N CYS A 8 5.76 14.31 -1.32
CA CYS A 8 5.77 15.73 -0.96
C CYS A 8 5.58 16.63 -2.19
N GLY A 9 4.56 17.48 -2.15
CA GLY A 9 4.21 18.38 -3.26
C GLY A 9 3.61 17.67 -4.49
N GLN A 10 3.44 16.35 -4.46
CA GLN A 10 2.89 15.59 -5.58
C GLN A 10 1.42 15.25 -5.33
N LYS A 11 0.62 15.34 -6.40
CA LYS A 11 -0.75 14.82 -6.37
C LYS A 11 -0.72 13.30 -6.30
N VAL A 12 -1.48 12.75 -5.37
CA VAL A 12 -1.69 11.30 -5.22
C VAL A 12 -3.17 11.00 -5.37
N PHE A 13 -3.47 9.80 -5.87
CA PHE A 13 -4.83 9.27 -5.87
C PHE A 13 -5.00 8.32 -4.70
N ILE A 14 -6.11 8.49 -3.98
CA ILE A 14 -6.50 7.65 -2.86
C ILE A 14 -7.67 6.78 -3.29
N LYS A 15 -7.60 5.49 -2.98
CA LYS A 15 -8.72 4.55 -3.13
C LYS A 15 -8.96 3.86 -1.80
N PHE A 16 -10.20 3.85 -1.33
CA PHE A 16 -10.55 3.16 -0.09
C PHE A 16 -10.76 1.66 -0.34
N ASP A 17 -10.55 0.88 0.72
CA ASP A 17 -11.01 -0.50 0.74
C ASP A 17 -12.54 -0.56 0.97
N THR A 18 -13.08 -1.78 0.94
CA THR A 18 -14.46 -2.09 1.32
C THR A 18 -14.77 -1.57 2.72
N THR A 19 -13.86 -1.83 3.67
CA THR A 19 -13.90 -1.24 5.01
C THR A 19 -13.03 0.01 5.00
N LYS A 20 -13.63 1.18 5.26
CA LYS A 20 -12.92 2.47 5.21
C LYS A 20 -12.12 2.78 6.48
N TYR A 21 -12.61 2.35 7.64
CA TYR A 21 -11.96 2.58 8.92
C TYR A 21 -11.83 1.27 9.69
N ASP A 22 -10.70 1.06 10.36
CA ASP A 22 -10.56 -0.03 11.32
C ASP A 22 -11.15 0.33 12.69
N GLU A 23 -11.09 -0.60 13.65
CA GLU A 23 -11.59 -0.42 15.02
C GLU A 23 -10.89 0.71 15.79
N LYS A 24 -9.69 1.12 15.35
CA LYS A 24 -8.90 2.22 15.91
C LYS A 24 -9.11 3.53 15.15
N ASN A 25 -10.08 3.57 14.24
CA ASN A 25 -10.41 4.72 13.39
C ASN A 25 -9.27 5.11 12.42
N ASN A 26 -8.41 4.17 12.04
CA ASN A 26 -7.41 4.37 10.98
C ASN A 26 -8.05 4.21 9.61
N LEU A 27 -7.69 5.10 8.69
CA LEU A 27 -8.19 5.09 7.32
C LEU A 27 -7.50 4.03 6.46
N LEU A 28 -8.25 3.01 6.05
CA LEU A 28 -7.76 1.93 5.20
C LEU A 28 -7.83 2.35 3.73
N CYS A 29 -6.66 2.54 3.12
CA CYS A 29 -6.58 3.06 1.76
C CYS A 29 -5.36 2.58 0.97
N TYR A 30 -5.47 2.79 -0.35
CA TYR A 30 -4.51 2.47 -1.37
C TYR A 30 -4.06 3.75 -2.06
N LEU A 31 -2.74 3.94 -2.15
CA LEU A 31 -2.15 5.12 -2.75
C LEU A 31 -1.63 4.84 -4.16
N TYR A 32 -1.93 5.76 -5.08
CA TYR A 32 -1.33 5.79 -6.40
C TYR A 32 -0.64 7.13 -6.61
N LEU A 33 0.56 7.10 -7.18
CA LEU A 33 1.22 8.30 -7.65
C LEU A 33 0.53 8.83 -8.92
N TRP A 34 0.79 10.08 -9.28
CA TRP A 34 0.18 10.73 -10.44
C TRP A 34 0.40 9.96 -11.76
N ASN A 35 1.52 9.26 -11.88
CA ASN A 35 1.86 8.38 -13.01
C ASN A 35 1.18 7.00 -12.95
N LYS A 36 0.19 6.82 -12.06
CA LYS A 36 -0.55 5.58 -11.80
C LYS A 36 0.27 4.44 -11.19
N THR A 37 1.51 4.69 -10.72
CA THR A 37 2.25 3.69 -9.95
C THR A 37 1.48 3.37 -8.67
N PHE A 38 1.19 2.09 -8.45
CA PHE A 38 0.58 1.61 -7.22
C PHE A 38 1.62 1.61 -6.10
N LEU A 39 1.57 2.63 -5.25
CA LEU A 39 2.61 2.90 -4.26
C LEU A 39 2.69 1.77 -3.22
N ASN A 40 1.57 1.28 -2.70
CA ASN A 40 1.56 0.22 -1.68
C ASN A 40 2.28 -1.05 -2.17
N ALA A 41 1.98 -1.49 -3.40
CA ALA A 41 2.65 -2.62 -4.03
C ALA A 41 4.16 -2.37 -4.21
N HIS A 42 4.53 -1.16 -4.65
CA HIS A 42 5.93 -0.79 -4.84
C HIS A 42 6.73 -0.83 -3.54
N LEU A 43 6.14 -0.42 -2.41
CA LEU A 43 6.80 -0.51 -1.09
C LEU A 43 7.08 -1.96 -0.72
N ILE A 44 6.11 -2.85 -0.89
CA ILE A 44 6.24 -4.28 -0.59
C ILE A 44 7.35 -4.91 -1.45
N LYS A 45 7.34 -4.64 -2.76
CA LYS A 45 8.32 -5.18 -3.71
C LYS A 45 9.76 -4.71 -3.46
N ASN A 46 9.96 -3.58 -2.79
CA ASN A 46 11.28 -3.06 -2.45
C ASN A 46 11.67 -3.34 -1.00
N GLY A 47 10.90 -4.15 -0.26
CA GLY A 47 11.15 -4.44 1.15
C GLY A 47 10.99 -3.23 2.08
N LEU A 48 10.33 -2.16 1.62
CA LEU A 48 10.10 -0.93 2.38
C LEU A 48 8.86 -1.01 3.29
N ALA A 49 8.02 -2.01 3.08
CA ALA A 49 6.86 -2.33 3.92
C ALA A 49 6.59 -3.84 3.90
N ASP A 50 6.07 -4.39 5.00
CA ASP A 50 5.57 -5.77 5.06
C ASP A 50 4.04 -5.78 4.86
N VAL A 51 3.53 -6.97 4.53
CA VAL A 51 2.13 -7.23 4.28
C VAL A 51 1.46 -7.63 5.58
N ASP A 52 0.44 -6.86 6.00
CA ASP A 52 -0.39 -7.25 7.13
C ASP A 52 -1.16 -8.53 6.80
N THR A 53 -1.03 -9.53 7.67
CA THR A 53 -1.70 -10.82 7.56
C THR A 53 -2.88 -10.98 8.50
N SER A 54 -3.06 -10.07 9.46
CA SER A 54 -4.09 -10.12 10.49
C SER A 54 -5.46 -9.70 9.98
N LEU A 55 -5.53 -8.71 9.10
CA LEU A 55 -6.76 -8.20 8.51
C LEU A 55 -7.08 -8.90 7.18
N ASP A 56 -8.36 -8.99 6.83
CA ASP A 56 -8.78 -9.33 5.47
C ASP A 56 -9.12 -8.05 4.69
N TYR A 57 -8.59 -7.94 3.48
CA TYR A 57 -8.66 -6.73 2.68
C TYR A 57 -8.46 -7.03 1.20
N LYS A 58 -9.00 -6.15 0.34
CA LYS A 58 -9.20 -6.45 -1.08
C LYS A 58 -7.96 -6.93 -1.83
N TYR A 59 -6.78 -6.37 -1.53
CA TYR A 59 -5.54 -6.71 -2.23
C TYR A 59 -4.61 -7.65 -1.44
N LYS A 60 -5.07 -8.28 -0.36
CA LYS A 60 -4.23 -9.15 0.51
C LYS A 60 -3.50 -10.23 -0.26
N THR A 61 -4.21 -11.01 -1.06
CA THR A 61 -3.62 -12.10 -1.87
C THR A 61 -2.55 -11.57 -2.83
N LYS A 62 -2.79 -10.41 -3.46
CA LYS A 62 -1.83 -9.77 -4.36
C LYS A 62 -0.57 -9.37 -3.61
N PHE A 63 -0.71 -8.67 -2.48
CA PHE A 63 0.43 -8.22 -1.68
C PHE A 63 1.24 -9.38 -1.13
N LEU A 64 0.59 -10.45 -0.68
CA LEU A 64 1.26 -11.68 -0.24
C LEU A 64 2.12 -12.32 -1.36
N SER A 65 1.66 -12.25 -2.60
CA SER A 65 2.44 -12.70 -3.77
C SER A 65 3.65 -11.80 -4.02
N GLU A 66 3.44 -10.49 -4.03
CA GLU A 66 4.51 -9.49 -4.25
C GLU A 66 5.61 -9.57 -3.18
N ARG A 67 5.25 -9.92 -1.93
CA ARG A 67 6.20 -10.15 -0.86
C ARG A 67 7.11 -11.37 -1.11
N LYS A 68 6.58 -12.43 -1.72
CA LYS A 68 7.36 -13.65 -2.00
C LYS A 68 8.39 -13.41 -3.10
N GLU A 69 8.06 -12.62 -4.11
CA GLU A 69 8.97 -12.25 -5.20
C GLU A 69 10.19 -11.46 -4.70
N CYS A 70 10.06 -10.64 -3.65
CA CYS A 70 11.16 -9.85 -3.09
C CYS A 70 12.17 -10.67 -2.26
N ARG A 71 11.85 -11.92 -1.89
CA ARG A 71 12.70 -12.78 -1.05
C ARG A 71 13.50 -13.83 -1.85
N LEU A 72 13.46 -13.75 -3.19
CA LEU A 72 14.26 -14.56 -4.11
C LEU A 72 15.45 -13.74 -4.62
#